data_AF-A0A2W4S5T2-F1
#
_entry.id   AF-A0A2W4S5T2-F1
#
_cell.length_a   1.000
_cell.length_b   1.000
_cell.length_c   1.000
_cell.angle_alpha   90.00
_cell.angle_beta   90.00
_cell.angle_gamma   90.00
#
_symmetry.space_group_name_H-M   'P 1'
#
loop_
_entity.id
_entity.type
_entity.pdbx_description
1 polymer ?
#
loop_
_entity_poly.entity_id
_entity_poly.type
_entity_poly.pdbx_seq_one_letter_code
_entity_poly.pdbx_strand_id
1 'polypeptide(L)'
;MWAWSGKGDRFPVRWWGAGPLWLNEPRAFLFDEPLSNLDAKLRVQTRAELARMHRELGATMLYVTHDQEEAMTLGDRIAVMNEGRLQQVAPPLEVYRRPANVFVAGFVGSPAMNFFHCILETGDNGAPRLACDGSALPLEGIALAREPAGRELVLGIRPQDLELVVLEDADLTARVDVVEPLGSELLVHLARPGAVRDRELVLVTSAEAELMEGTEVGLRLRRERLHLFDAADGMRVNR
;
A
#
# COMPACT_ATOMS: atom_id res chain seq x y z
N MET A 1 6.77 -8.69 9.00
CA MET A 1 7.07 -7.23 8.96
C MET A 1 7.79 -6.88 10.26
N TRP A 2 8.78 -5.99 10.25
CA TRP A 2 9.50 -5.58 11.47
C TRP A 2 9.18 -4.11 11.73
N ALA A 3 8.66 -3.74 12.90
CA ALA A 3 8.51 -2.34 13.32
C ALA A 3 9.66 -2.00 14.28
N TRP A 4 10.33 -0.87 14.05
CA TRP A 4 11.51 -0.45 14.78
C TRP A 4 11.34 0.99 15.28
N SER A 5 11.51 1.19 16.59
CA SER A 5 11.72 2.51 17.19
C SER A 5 13.01 2.46 18.01
N GLY A 6 14.03 3.23 17.62
CA GLY A 6 15.29 3.29 18.36
C GLY A 6 16.18 4.49 18.02
N LYS A 7 16.93 4.97 19.01
CA LYS A 7 18.08 5.87 18.85
C LYS A 7 19.34 5.14 19.33
N GLY A 8 20.35 5.03 18.45
CA GLY A 8 21.79 4.97 18.77
C GLY A 8 22.35 3.77 19.56
N ASP A 9 23.26 3.05 18.88
CA ASP A 9 24.36 2.19 19.36
C ASP A 9 24.11 0.75 19.88
N ARG A 10 25.12 -0.08 19.58
CA ARG A 10 25.15 -1.56 19.41
C ARG A 10 24.85 -2.43 20.67
N PHE A 11 24.53 -3.71 20.41
CA PHE A 11 24.57 -4.91 21.31
C PHE A 11 23.38 -5.12 22.30
N PRO A 12 23.24 -6.27 23.00
CA PRO A 12 22.95 -7.67 22.60
C PRO A 12 21.46 -8.06 22.77
N VAL A 13 20.98 -9.12 22.10
CA VAL A 13 19.55 -9.51 21.97
C VAL A 13 19.17 -10.62 22.96
N ARG A 14 18.03 -10.52 23.69
CA ARG A 14 17.44 -11.62 24.50
C ARG A 14 15.95 -11.81 24.17
N TRP A 15 15.56 -13.06 23.89
CA TRP A 15 14.19 -13.51 23.56
C TRP A 15 13.42 -13.89 24.84
N TRP A 16 12.14 -13.54 24.96
CA TRP A 16 11.34 -13.79 26.18
C TRP A 16 9.99 -14.47 25.92
N GLY A 17 9.66 -15.41 26.82
CA GLY A 17 8.32 -15.98 27.04
C GLY A 17 7.89 -15.81 28.50
N ALA A 18 6.57 -15.62 28.69
CA ALA A 18 5.75 -15.45 29.91
C ALA A 18 6.45 -15.46 31.31
N GLY A 19 6.54 -14.28 31.95
CA GLY A 19 6.90 -14.07 33.36
C GLY A 19 6.70 -12.61 33.83
N PRO A 20 6.70 -12.30 35.15
CA PRO A 20 6.30 -10.98 35.68
C PRO A 20 7.23 -9.83 35.23
N LEU A 21 6.61 -8.74 34.78
CA LEU A 21 7.14 -7.77 33.80
C LEU A 21 8.16 -6.74 34.32
N TRP A 22 8.55 -6.72 35.60
CA TRP A 22 9.08 -5.47 36.21
C TRP A 22 10.41 -5.60 36.96
N LEU A 23 11.05 -6.77 36.99
CA LEU A 23 12.20 -6.97 37.89
C LEU A 23 13.57 -6.52 37.37
N ASN A 24 13.70 -6.09 36.10
CA ASN A 24 14.94 -5.54 35.57
C ASN A 24 14.61 -4.57 34.44
N GLU A 25 14.93 -3.27 34.57
CA GLU A 25 14.74 -2.24 33.53
C GLU A 25 15.53 -2.61 32.26
N PRO A 26 14.90 -3.23 31.23
CA PRO A 26 15.63 -3.69 30.07
C PRO A 26 15.82 -2.53 29.09
N ARG A 27 17.02 -2.44 28.49
CA ARG A 27 17.34 -1.36 27.54
C ARG A 27 16.56 -1.44 26.21
N ALA A 28 16.04 -2.63 25.89
CA ALA A 28 15.20 -2.84 24.71
C ALA A 28 14.16 -3.93 24.98
N PHE A 29 13.00 -3.79 24.36
CA PHE A 29 11.93 -4.79 24.33
C PHE A 29 11.80 -5.37 22.92
N LEU A 30 11.64 -6.69 22.84
CA LEU A 30 11.48 -7.43 21.60
C LEU A 30 10.20 -8.23 21.68
N PHE A 31 9.30 -7.99 20.73
CA PHE A 31 8.01 -8.67 20.65
C PHE A 31 7.93 -9.41 19.31
N ASP A 32 7.61 -10.71 19.38
CA ASP A 32 7.45 -11.56 18.22
C ASP A 32 5.99 -12.00 18.11
N GLU A 33 5.23 -11.33 17.23
CA GLU A 33 3.79 -11.51 16.97
C GLU A 33 2.92 -11.68 18.24
N PRO A 34 3.03 -10.80 19.25
CA PRO A 34 2.46 -11.05 20.57
C PRO A 34 0.92 -11.04 20.61
N LEU A 35 0.26 -10.49 19.59
CA LEU A 35 -1.20 -10.38 19.52
C LEU A 35 -1.87 -11.42 18.60
N SER A 36 -1.07 -12.26 17.94
CA SER A 36 -1.54 -13.22 16.92
C SER A 36 -2.57 -14.22 17.45
N ASN A 37 -2.46 -14.60 18.73
CA ASN A 37 -3.35 -15.58 19.38
C ASN A 37 -4.56 -14.94 20.10
N LEU A 38 -4.77 -13.63 19.96
CA LEU A 38 -5.90 -12.92 20.58
C LEU A 38 -7.06 -12.74 19.59
N ASP A 39 -8.28 -12.78 20.13
CA ASP A 39 -9.48 -12.43 19.37
C ASP A 39 -9.47 -10.96 18.94
N ALA A 40 -10.29 -10.61 17.95
CA ALA A 40 -10.29 -9.27 17.35
C ALA A 40 -10.52 -8.14 18.37
N LYS A 41 -11.42 -8.33 19.34
CA LYS A 41 -11.75 -7.29 20.32
C LYS A 41 -10.61 -7.11 21.32
N LEU A 42 -10.08 -8.22 21.84
CA LEU A 42 -8.95 -8.18 22.77
C LEU A 42 -7.68 -7.65 22.08
N ARG A 43 -7.48 -7.99 20.80
CA ARG A 43 -6.39 -7.46 19.97
C ARG A 43 -6.41 -5.94 19.90
N VAL A 44 -7.57 -5.34 19.61
CA VAL A 44 -7.72 -3.87 19.57
C VAL A 44 -7.39 -3.24 20.92
N GLN A 45 -7.90 -3.82 22.01
CA GLN A 45 -7.63 -3.33 23.37
C GLN A 45 -6.13 -3.42 23.71
N THR A 46 -5.53 -4.59 23.56
CA THR A 46 -4.12 -4.81 23.91
C THR A 46 -3.19 -3.99 23.03
N ARG A 47 -3.53 -3.77 21.75
CA ARG A 47 -2.80 -2.85 20.86
C ARG A 47 -2.76 -1.43 21.44
N ALA A 48 -3.89 -0.91 21.93
CA ALA A 48 -3.93 0.40 22.56
C ALA A 48 -3.12 0.46 23.87
N GLU A 49 -3.13 -0.62 24.65
CA GLU A 49 -2.33 -0.73 25.88
C GLU A 49 -0.83 -0.74 25.58
N LEU A 50 -0.39 -1.53 24.59
CA LEU A 50 1.00 -1.55 24.12
C LEU A 50 1.46 -0.18 23.60
N ALA A 51 0.64 0.50 22.82
CA ALA A 51 0.94 1.86 22.33
C ALA A 51 1.10 2.88 23.47
N ARG A 52 0.33 2.72 24.56
CA ARG A 52 0.47 3.56 25.76
C ARG A 52 1.75 3.20 26.52
N MET A 53 2.01 1.92 26.76
CA MET A 53 3.22 1.45 27.42
C MET A 53 4.50 1.88 26.68
N HIS A 54 4.51 1.82 25.35
CA HIS A 54 5.64 2.28 24.55
C HIS A 54 5.95 3.76 24.79
N ARG A 55 4.91 4.61 24.78
CA ARG A 55 5.05 6.04 25.05
C ARG A 55 5.50 6.35 26.47
N GLU A 56 5.04 5.60 27.46
CA GLU A 56 5.38 5.80 28.87
C GLU A 56 6.80 5.33 29.22
N LEU A 57 7.22 4.19 28.67
CA LEU A 57 8.52 3.59 28.98
C LEU A 57 9.69 4.31 28.27
N GLY A 58 9.45 4.91 27.10
CA GLY A 58 10.50 5.58 26.31
C GLY A 58 11.66 4.68 25.88
N ALA A 59 11.49 3.36 26.03
CA ALA A 59 12.50 2.36 25.72
C ALA A 59 12.48 1.97 24.25
N THR A 60 13.60 1.47 23.74
CA THR A 60 13.69 0.94 22.38
C THR A 60 12.82 -0.32 22.25
N MET A 61 11.94 -0.36 21.25
CA MET A 61 11.05 -1.50 21.01
C MET A 61 11.18 -2.00 19.58
N LEU A 62 11.34 -3.32 19.43
CA LEU A 62 11.24 -4.03 18.16
C LEU A 62 9.99 -4.92 18.23
N TYR A 63 9.10 -4.75 17.26
CA TYR A 63 7.83 -5.47 17.20
C TYR A 63 7.69 -6.15 15.84
N VAL A 64 7.61 -7.47 15.83
CA VAL A 64 7.42 -8.28 14.61
C VAL A 64 5.95 -8.63 14.48
N THR A 65 5.40 -8.44 13.29
CA THR A 65 4.01 -8.78 12.97
C THR A 65 3.83 -9.03 11.48
N HIS A 66 2.84 -9.83 11.11
CA HIS A 66 2.35 -9.93 9.74
C HIS A 66 1.14 -9.01 9.48
N ASP A 67 0.57 -8.40 10.53
CA ASP A 67 -0.58 -7.50 10.45
C ASP A 67 -0.11 -6.07 10.16
N GLN A 68 -0.59 -5.52 9.05
CA GLN A 68 -0.24 -4.18 8.61
C GLN A 68 -0.84 -3.11 9.51
N GLU A 69 -2.05 -3.31 10.06
CA GLU A 69 -2.67 -2.33 10.95
C GLU A 69 -1.85 -2.17 12.23
N GLU A 70 -1.33 -3.28 12.77
CA GLU A 70 -0.43 -3.24 13.93
C GLU A 70 0.82 -2.42 13.62
N ALA A 71 1.47 -2.69 12.49
CA ALA A 71 2.66 -1.95 12.09
C ALA A 71 2.38 -0.46 11.85
N MET A 72 1.23 -0.14 11.24
CA MET A 72 0.84 1.23 10.91
C MET A 72 0.44 2.06 12.13
N THR A 73 -0.01 1.43 13.21
CA THR A 73 -0.52 2.12 14.41
C THR A 73 0.47 2.13 15.58
N LEU A 74 1.36 1.14 15.68
CA LEU A 74 2.29 1.00 16.80
C LEU A 74 3.70 1.54 16.50
N GLY A 75 4.14 1.50 15.24
CA GLY A 75 5.53 1.77 14.89
C GLY A 75 5.83 3.24 14.61
N ASP A 76 6.89 3.78 15.20
CA ASP A 76 7.48 5.06 14.76
C ASP A 76 8.09 4.94 13.34
N ARG A 77 8.69 3.77 13.05
CA ARG A 77 9.16 3.38 11.72
C ARG A 77 8.81 1.91 11.47
N ILE A 78 8.52 1.61 10.21
CA ILE A 78 8.23 0.27 9.71
C ILE A 78 9.36 -0.16 8.80
N ALA A 79 9.94 -1.32 9.09
CA ALA A 79 10.88 -2.05 8.26
C ALA A 79 10.13 -3.19 7.52
N VAL A 80 9.82 -2.94 6.25
CA VAL A 80 9.18 -3.92 5.37
C VAL A 80 10.26 -4.87 4.85
N MET A 81 10.00 -6.18 4.93
CA MET A 81 10.91 -7.22 4.49
C MET A 81 10.21 -8.18 3.53
N ASN A 82 10.97 -8.66 2.54
CA ASN A 82 10.56 -9.69 1.60
C ASN A 82 11.71 -10.68 1.43
N GLU A 83 11.44 -11.99 1.51
CA GLU A 83 12.44 -13.06 1.34
C GLU A 83 13.73 -12.84 2.15
N GLY A 84 13.58 -12.42 3.42
CA GLY A 84 14.70 -12.13 4.30
C GLY A 84 15.50 -10.86 3.97
N ARG A 85 15.08 -10.08 2.97
CA ARG A 85 15.72 -8.82 2.57
C ARG A 85 14.89 -7.62 2.97
N LEU A 86 15.56 -6.60 3.48
CA LEU A 86 14.96 -5.32 3.81
C LEU A 86 14.60 -4.54 2.54
N GLN A 87 13.32 -4.19 2.40
CA GLN A 87 12.78 -3.50 1.24
C GLN A 87 12.70 -1.98 1.48
N GLN A 88 12.22 -1.58 2.66
CA GLN A 88 12.07 -0.17 3.02
C GLN A 88 12.03 0.01 4.54
N VAL A 89 12.62 1.11 5.05
CA VAL A 89 12.46 1.54 6.45
C VAL A 89 12.09 3.01 6.53
N ALA A 90 10.82 3.30 6.81
CA ALA A 90 10.33 4.68 6.91
C ALA A 90 9.18 4.78 7.92
N PRO A 91 8.77 6.00 8.32
CA PRO A 91 7.54 6.20 9.09
C PRO A 91 6.32 5.56 8.40
N PRO A 92 5.29 5.12 9.14
CA PRO A 92 4.12 4.41 8.58
C PRO A 92 3.51 5.08 7.34
N LEU A 93 3.19 6.37 7.45
CA LEU A 93 2.59 7.11 6.34
C LEU A 93 3.53 7.31 5.16
N GLU A 94 4.85 7.30 5.39
CA GLU A 94 5.82 7.39 4.30
C GLU A 94 5.93 6.07 3.55
N VAL A 95 5.93 4.92 4.24
CA VAL A 95 5.86 3.60 3.59
C VAL A 95 4.60 3.49 2.73
N TYR A 96 3.46 3.95 3.23
CA TYR A 96 2.20 3.90 2.51
C TYR A 96 2.17 4.84 1.29
N ARG A 97 2.57 6.12 1.47
CA ARG A 97 2.47 7.19 0.45
C ARG A 97 3.64 7.20 -0.53
N ARG A 98 4.79 6.64 -0.15
CA ARG A 98 6.02 6.63 -0.95
C ARG A 98 6.68 5.25 -0.87
N PRO A 99 6.00 4.19 -1.35
CA PRO A 99 6.59 2.86 -1.39
C PRO A 99 7.84 2.85 -2.28
N ALA A 100 8.91 2.20 -1.84
CA ALA A 100 10.20 2.20 -2.53
C ALA A 100 10.18 1.34 -3.81
N ASN A 101 9.33 0.31 -3.85
CA ASN A 101 9.21 -0.62 -4.96
C ASN A 101 7.79 -1.22 -5.05
N VAL A 102 7.53 -1.94 -6.13
CA VAL A 102 6.23 -2.60 -6.41
C VAL A 102 5.81 -3.53 -5.27
N PHE A 103 6.76 -4.27 -4.67
CA PHE A 103 6.44 -5.15 -3.54
C PHE A 103 5.88 -4.37 -2.35
N VAL A 104 6.56 -3.31 -1.90
CA VAL A 104 6.07 -2.50 -0.76
C VAL A 104 4.75 -1.84 -1.10
N ALA A 105 4.57 -1.39 -2.35
CA ALA A 105 3.35 -0.77 -2.83
C ALA A 105 2.14 -1.73 -2.80
N GLY A 106 2.35 -2.99 -3.23
CA GLY A 106 1.30 -4.01 -3.24
C GLY A 106 1.08 -4.63 -1.87
N PHE A 107 2.12 -4.66 -1.03
CA PHE A 107 2.06 -5.25 0.30
C PHE A 107 1.44 -4.33 1.34
N VAL A 108 1.69 -3.02 1.30
CA VAL A 108 1.22 -2.09 2.33
C VAL A 108 -0.04 -1.37 1.87
N GLY A 109 -1.15 -1.56 2.59
CA GLY A 109 -2.49 -1.07 2.28
C GLY A 109 -3.48 -2.21 2.10
N SER A 110 -4.65 -2.08 2.71
CA SER A 110 -5.78 -2.98 2.51
C SER A 110 -6.98 -2.13 2.09
N PRO A 111 -7.42 -2.19 0.82
CA PRO A 111 -6.98 -3.12 -0.23
C PRO A 111 -5.61 -2.75 -0.83
N ALA A 112 -5.02 -3.72 -1.52
CA ALA A 112 -3.72 -3.56 -2.18
C ALA A 112 -3.76 -2.53 -3.31
N MET A 113 -2.59 -2.01 -3.69
CA MET A 113 -2.47 -1.10 -4.83
C MET A 113 -2.85 -1.80 -6.14
N ASN A 114 -3.59 -1.12 -7.00
CA ASN A 114 -3.86 -1.56 -8.35
C ASN A 114 -2.64 -1.33 -9.24
N PHE A 115 -2.28 -2.30 -10.07
CA PHE A 115 -1.13 -2.21 -10.96
C PHE A 115 -1.50 -2.40 -12.43
N PHE A 116 -0.84 -1.63 -13.29
CA PHE A 116 -0.94 -1.71 -14.74
C PHE A 116 0.46 -1.82 -15.33
N HIS A 117 0.65 -2.73 -16.29
CA HIS A 117 1.88 -2.76 -17.06
C HIS A 117 1.77 -1.78 -18.21
N CYS A 118 2.77 -0.92 -18.34
CA CYS A 118 2.74 0.20 -19.24
C CYS A 118 4.02 0.30 -20.07
N ILE A 119 3.89 0.81 -21.29
CA ILE A 119 5.02 1.22 -22.13
C ILE A 119 4.93 2.74 -22.29
N LEU A 120 6.05 3.42 -22.06
CA LEU A 120 6.16 4.85 -22.33
C LEU A 120 6.24 5.08 -23.83
N GLU A 121 5.26 5.80 -24.37
CA GLU A 121 5.16 6.16 -25.78
C GLU A 121 5.26 7.68 -25.97
N THR A 122 5.52 8.09 -27.20
CA THR A 122 5.38 9.48 -27.63
C THR A 122 4.00 9.65 -28.25
N GLY A 123 3.15 10.48 -27.65
CA GLY A 123 1.84 10.81 -28.16
C GLY A 123 1.90 11.69 -29.42
N ASP A 124 0.75 11.85 -30.08
CA ASP A 124 0.63 12.51 -31.39
C ASP A 124 1.06 13.98 -31.39
N ASN A 125 0.97 14.64 -30.23
CA ASN A 125 1.41 16.02 -30.01
C ASN A 125 2.87 16.12 -29.51
N GLY A 126 3.60 15.01 -29.47
CA GLY A 126 4.95 14.92 -28.92
C GLY A 126 5.02 14.83 -27.39
N ALA A 127 3.88 14.82 -26.69
CA ALA A 127 3.84 14.64 -25.24
C ALA A 127 4.00 13.16 -24.86
N PRO A 128 4.59 12.83 -23.69
CA PRO A 128 4.67 11.44 -23.23
C PRO A 128 3.27 10.86 -22.95
N ARG A 129 3.07 9.59 -23.27
CA ARG A 129 1.83 8.82 -23.02
C ARG A 129 2.19 7.46 -22.45
N LEU A 130 1.35 6.88 -21.59
CA LEU A 130 1.50 5.46 -21.22
C LEU A 130 0.46 4.62 -21.95
N ALA A 131 0.92 3.62 -22.70
CA ALA A 131 0.08 2.52 -23.14
C ALA A 131 0.09 1.45 -22.06
N CYS A 132 -0.97 1.38 -21.26
CA CYS A 132 -1.14 0.51 -20.09
C CYS A 132 -2.16 -0.58 -20.34
N ASP A 133 -1.74 -1.85 -20.39
CA ASP A 133 -2.62 -3.01 -20.58
C ASP A 133 -3.65 -2.83 -21.73
N GLY A 134 -3.25 -2.17 -22.82
CA GLY A 134 -4.11 -1.91 -23.98
C GLY A 134 -4.98 -0.65 -23.90
N SER A 135 -5.07 0.01 -22.74
CA SER A 135 -5.63 1.36 -22.60
C SER A 135 -4.52 2.38 -22.61
N ALA A 136 -4.82 3.59 -23.05
CA ALA A 136 -3.79 4.62 -23.12
C ALA A 136 -4.09 5.74 -22.15
N LEU A 137 -3.29 5.84 -21.10
CA LEU A 137 -3.49 6.76 -20.00
C LEU A 137 -2.69 8.04 -20.24
N PRO A 138 -3.36 9.22 -20.24
CA PRO A 138 -2.67 10.50 -20.40
C PRO A 138 -1.78 10.79 -19.19
N LEU A 139 -0.54 11.23 -19.45
CA LEU A 139 0.48 11.52 -18.43
C LEU A 139 0.55 13.01 -18.02
N GLU A 140 -0.47 13.81 -18.32
CA GLU A 140 -0.45 15.23 -18.00
C GLU A 140 -0.16 15.45 -16.50
N GLY A 141 0.89 16.22 -16.20
CA GLY A 141 1.32 16.51 -14.82
C GLY A 141 2.31 15.51 -14.21
N ILE A 142 2.68 14.41 -14.88
CA ILE A 142 3.66 13.46 -14.36
C ILE A 142 5.04 13.74 -14.92
N ALA A 143 6.05 13.86 -14.05
CA ALA A 143 7.43 14.17 -14.40
C ALA A 143 8.18 12.98 -15.05
N LEU A 144 7.66 12.45 -16.16
CA LEU A 144 8.30 11.44 -17.01
C LEU A 144 8.79 12.01 -18.35
N ALA A 145 8.62 13.31 -18.60
CA ALA A 145 8.93 13.95 -19.89
C ALA A 145 10.40 13.83 -20.35
N ARG A 146 11.30 13.32 -19.51
CA ARG A 146 12.72 13.11 -19.83
C ARG A 146 13.10 11.64 -19.99
N GLU A 147 12.16 10.72 -19.81
CA GLU A 147 12.40 9.29 -19.92
C GLU A 147 12.27 8.82 -21.38
N PRO A 148 13.08 7.83 -21.82
CA PRO A 148 13.08 7.38 -23.20
C PRO A 148 11.80 6.62 -23.56
N ALA A 149 11.26 6.86 -24.76
CA ALA A 149 10.18 6.05 -25.31
C ALA A 149 10.58 4.56 -25.42
N GLY A 150 9.60 3.68 -25.29
CA GLY A 150 9.78 2.23 -25.21
C GLY A 150 10.14 1.71 -23.81
N ARG A 151 10.34 2.60 -22.81
CA ARG A 151 10.59 2.16 -21.44
C ARG A 151 9.37 1.46 -20.86
N GLU A 152 9.56 0.24 -20.38
CA GLU A 152 8.54 -0.52 -19.66
C GLU A 152 8.46 -0.03 -18.20
N LEU A 153 7.23 0.25 -17.76
CA LEU A 153 6.92 0.78 -16.44
C LEU A 153 5.75 0.00 -15.84
N VAL A 154 5.67 0.00 -14.52
CA VAL A 154 4.49 -0.43 -13.78
C VAL A 154 3.85 0.83 -13.20
N LEU A 155 2.61 1.11 -13.59
CA LEU A 155 1.79 2.15 -13.00
C LEU A 155 1.04 1.57 -11.82
N GLY A 156 1.13 2.22 -10.67
CA GLY A 156 0.40 1.89 -9.46
C GLY A 156 -0.58 2.99 -9.06
N ILE A 157 -1.78 2.63 -8.66
CA ILE A 157 -2.76 3.56 -8.07
C ILE A 157 -3.50 2.89 -6.92
N ARG A 158 -3.70 3.60 -5.82
CA ARG A 158 -4.46 3.07 -4.69
C ARG A 158 -5.96 3.01 -5.03
N PRO A 159 -6.70 2.03 -4.51
CA PRO A 159 -8.14 1.91 -4.74
C PRO A 159 -8.94 3.19 -4.43
N GLN A 160 -8.59 3.90 -3.35
CA GLN A 160 -9.26 5.15 -2.96
C GLN A 160 -8.83 6.39 -3.75
N ASP A 161 -7.81 6.26 -4.60
CA ASP A 161 -7.34 7.33 -5.49
C ASP A 161 -7.96 7.20 -6.91
N LEU A 162 -8.81 6.19 -7.13
CA LEU A 162 -9.71 6.08 -8.27
C LEU A 162 -11.02 6.82 -7.98
N GLU A 163 -11.53 7.55 -8.97
CA GLU A 163 -12.80 8.26 -8.89
C GLU A 163 -13.80 7.73 -9.92
N LEU A 164 -15.05 7.56 -9.51
CA LEU A 164 -16.15 7.31 -10.43
C LEU A 164 -16.50 8.59 -11.20
N VAL A 165 -16.60 8.46 -12.51
CA VAL A 165 -16.93 9.56 -13.42
C VAL A 165 -17.87 9.06 -14.51
N VAL A 166 -18.52 9.99 -15.23
CA VAL A 166 -19.28 9.65 -16.43
C VAL A 166 -18.34 9.11 -17.51
N LEU A 167 -18.85 8.23 -18.39
CA LEU A 167 -18.02 7.44 -19.30
C LEU A 167 -17.22 8.31 -20.29
N GLU A 168 -17.77 9.44 -20.70
CA GLU A 168 -17.14 10.39 -21.62
C GLU A 168 -15.87 11.04 -21.04
N ASP A 169 -15.79 11.06 -19.72
CA ASP A 169 -14.80 11.76 -18.91
C ASP A 169 -13.74 10.82 -18.31
N ALA A 170 -13.87 9.52 -18.61
CA ALA A 170 -13.12 8.44 -18.01
C ALA A 170 -11.74 8.25 -18.65
N ASP A 171 -10.74 7.95 -17.82
CA ASP A 171 -9.42 7.53 -18.29
C ASP A 171 -9.43 6.04 -18.70
N LEU A 172 -10.27 5.24 -18.04
CA LEU A 172 -10.56 3.87 -18.41
C LEU A 172 -12.02 3.50 -18.06
N THR A 173 -12.53 2.48 -18.73
CA THR A 173 -13.80 1.84 -18.36
C THR A 173 -13.56 0.46 -17.79
N ALA A 174 -14.45 0.04 -16.90
CA ALA A 174 -14.46 -1.30 -16.34
C ALA A 174 -15.90 -1.74 -16.04
N ARG A 175 -16.10 -3.04 -15.87
CA ARG A 175 -17.40 -3.62 -15.47
C ARG A 175 -17.37 -3.97 -14.00
N VAL A 176 -18.42 -3.61 -13.27
CA VAL A 176 -18.61 -4.06 -11.88
C VAL A 176 -18.79 -5.57 -11.87
N ASP A 177 -17.93 -6.26 -11.12
CA ASP A 177 -18.02 -7.71 -10.91
C ASP A 177 -18.66 -8.02 -9.56
N VAL A 178 -18.08 -7.47 -8.49
CA VAL A 178 -18.57 -7.65 -7.11
C VAL A 178 -18.59 -6.31 -6.38
N VAL A 179 -19.61 -6.09 -5.56
CA VAL A 179 -19.72 -4.93 -4.65
C VAL A 179 -19.78 -5.43 -3.21
N GLU A 180 -18.78 -5.09 -2.40
CA GLU A 180 -18.72 -5.46 -0.99
C GLU A 180 -18.93 -4.22 -0.10
N PRO A 181 -20.01 -4.18 0.70
CA PRO A 181 -20.23 -3.10 1.65
C PRO A 181 -19.31 -3.20 2.87
N LEU A 182 -18.54 -2.15 3.14
CA LEU A 182 -17.63 -2.02 4.28
C LEU A 182 -17.99 -0.78 5.10
N GLY A 183 -19.14 -0.83 5.77
CA GLY A 183 -19.61 0.27 6.62
C GLY A 183 -19.97 1.51 5.80
N SER A 184 -19.09 2.52 5.82
CA SER A 184 -19.27 3.78 5.08
C SER A 184 -18.71 3.76 3.65
N GLU A 185 -18.05 2.67 3.25
CA GLU A 185 -17.40 2.53 1.95
C GLU A 185 -17.93 1.30 1.21
N LEU A 186 -17.82 1.32 -0.12
CA LEU A 186 -17.92 0.15 -0.98
C LEU A 186 -16.53 -0.22 -1.46
N LEU A 187 -16.19 -1.50 -1.32
CA LEU A 187 -15.10 -2.12 -2.03
C LEU A 187 -15.67 -2.74 -3.31
N VAL A 188 -15.25 -2.25 -4.47
CA VAL A 188 -15.82 -2.64 -5.75
C VAL A 188 -14.74 -3.35 -6.57
N HIS A 189 -14.98 -4.61 -6.87
CA HIS A 189 -14.14 -5.41 -7.77
C HIS A 189 -14.60 -5.16 -9.21
N LEU A 190 -13.64 -4.80 -10.06
CA LEU A 190 -13.89 -4.35 -11.42
C LEU A 190 -13.14 -5.24 -12.41
N ALA A 191 -13.88 -5.78 -13.36
CA ALA A 191 -13.36 -6.53 -14.49
C ALA A 191 -13.08 -5.58 -15.66
N ARG A 192 -11.83 -5.58 -16.14
CA ARG A 192 -11.44 -4.77 -17.31
C ARG A 192 -11.61 -5.56 -18.61
N PRO A 193 -12.16 -4.95 -19.68
CA PRO A 193 -12.18 -5.56 -21.00
C PRO A 193 -10.76 -5.91 -21.48
N GLY A 194 -10.52 -7.16 -21.88
CA GLY A 194 -9.23 -7.60 -22.43
C GLY A 194 -8.11 -7.86 -21.42
N ALA A 195 -8.36 -7.69 -20.11
CA ALA A 195 -7.39 -8.06 -19.08
C ALA A 195 -7.36 -9.59 -18.84
N VAL A 196 -6.18 -10.10 -18.48
CA VAL A 196 -6.05 -11.47 -17.96
C VAL A 196 -6.83 -11.57 -16.65
N ARG A 197 -7.56 -12.68 -16.43
CA ARG A 197 -8.47 -12.89 -15.28
C ARG A 197 -7.88 -12.55 -13.91
N ASP A 198 -6.57 -12.66 -13.71
CA ASP A 198 -5.91 -12.44 -12.42
C ASP A 198 -5.51 -10.97 -12.14
N ARG A 199 -5.98 -10.01 -12.95
CA ARG A 199 -5.75 -8.56 -12.74
C ARG A 199 -7.05 -7.82 -12.47
N GLU A 200 -7.71 -8.19 -11.39
CA GLU A 200 -8.86 -7.46 -10.86
C GLU A 200 -8.44 -6.05 -10.44
N LEU A 201 -9.23 -5.07 -10.86
CA LEU A 201 -9.08 -3.67 -10.45
C LEU A 201 -10.02 -3.43 -9.28
N VAL A 202 -9.52 -2.84 -8.19
CA VAL A 202 -10.33 -2.56 -7.01
C VAL A 202 -10.52 -1.06 -6.86
N LEU A 203 -11.76 -0.63 -6.66
CA LEU A 203 -12.15 0.73 -6.32
C LEU A 203 -12.65 0.77 -4.87
N VAL A 204 -12.30 1.82 -4.13
CA VAL A 204 -12.94 2.16 -2.87
C VAL A 204 -13.71 3.46 -3.05
N THR A 205 -15.01 3.45 -2.77
CA THR A 205 -15.90 4.62 -2.95
C THR A 205 -16.91 4.72 -1.80
N SER A 206 -17.70 5.79 -1.76
CA SER A 206 -18.77 5.98 -0.76
C SER A 206 -19.82 4.88 -0.82
N ALA A 207 -20.34 4.45 0.34
CA ALA A 207 -21.51 3.59 0.47
C ALA A 207 -22.80 4.16 -0.16
N GLU A 208 -22.82 5.47 -0.45
CA GLU A 208 -23.93 6.14 -1.14
C GLU A 208 -23.90 5.96 -2.66
N ALA A 209 -22.81 5.42 -3.22
CA ALA A 209 -22.72 5.17 -4.65
C ALA A 209 -23.69 4.05 -5.07
N GLU A 210 -24.57 4.35 -6.02
CA GLU A 210 -25.50 3.36 -6.58
C GLU A 210 -24.80 2.56 -7.69
N LEU A 211 -24.17 1.45 -7.30
CA LEU A 211 -23.49 0.53 -8.22
C LEU A 211 -24.21 -0.82 -8.24
N MET A 212 -24.35 -1.38 -9.44
CA MET A 212 -24.92 -2.71 -9.65
C MET A 212 -23.92 -3.60 -10.40
N GLU A 213 -23.82 -4.86 -10.00
CA GLU A 213 -23.04 -5.87 -10.70
C GLU A 213 -23.40 -5.92 -12.19
N GLY A 214 -22.40 -6.11 -13.04
CA GLY A 214 -22.53 -6.11 -14.49
C GLY A 214 -22.57 -4.73 -15.14
N THR A 215 -22.69 -3.64 -14.38
CA THR A 215 -22.73 -2.26 -14.90
C THR A 215 -21.35 -1.81 -15.38
N GLU A 216 -21.30 -1.07 -16.49
CA GLU A 216 -20.07 -0.41 -16.95
C GLU A 216 -19.89 0.94 -16.24
N VAL A 217 -18.68 1.18 -15.74
CA VAL A 217 -18.33 2.39 -14.99
C VAL A 217 -17.11 3.08 -15.61
N GLY A 218 -17.10 4.41 -15.54
CA GLY A 218 -15.97 5.25 -15.92
C GLY A 218 -15.10 5.54 -14.71
N LEU A 219 -13.79 5.41 -14.86
CA LEU A 219 -12.83 5.65 -13.79
C LEU A 219 -11.84 6.73 -14.18
N ARG A 220 -11.57 7.62 -13.23
CA ARG A 220 -10.53 8.64 -13.32
C ARG A 220 -9.44 8.36 -12.31
N LEU A 221 -8.18 8.36 -12.75
CA LEU A 221 -7.01 8.14 -11.88
C LEU A 221 -6.45 9.46 -11.36
N ARG A 222 -6.51 9.77 -10.05
CA ARG A 222 -5.91 11.01 -9.53
C ARG A 222 -4.42 11.11 -9.87
N ARG A 223 -4.05 12.09 -10.70
CA ARG A 223 -2.74 12.15 -11.39
C ARG A 223 -1.59 12.33 -10.41
N GLU A 224 -1.84 13.12 -9.37
CA GLU A 224 -0.90 13.45 -8.29
C GLU A 224 -0.69 12.28 -7.32
N ARG A 225 -1.49 11.22 -7.44
CA ARG A 225 -1.47 10.01 -6.61
C ARG A 225 -0.94 8.80 -7.36
N LEU A 226 -0.50 8.97 -8.60
CA LEU A 226 0.09 7.90 -9.38
C LEU A 226 1.48 7.53 -8.87
N HIS A 227 1.72 6.23 -8.83
CA HIS A 227 3.02 5.65 -8.53
C HIS A 227 3.57 5.03 -9.80
N LEU A 228 4.85 5.24 -10.07
CA LEU A 228 5.52 4.67 -11.22
C LEU A 228 6.71 3.88 -10.74
N PHE A 229 6.83 2.66 -11.25
CA PHE A 229 7.94 1.77 -10.98
C PHE A 229 8.56 1.32 -12.29
N ASP A 230 9.86 1.05 -12.26
CA ASP A 230 10.54 0.42 -13.39
C ASP A 230 10.12 -1.05 -13.49
N ALA A 231 9.81 -1.53 -14.70
CA ALA A 231 9.37 -2.92 -14.87
C ALA A 231 10.50 -3.95 -14.71
N ALA A 232 11.76 -3.56 -14.91
CA ALA A 232 12.89 -4.47 -14.85
C ALA A 232 13.33 -4.78 -13.43
N ASP A 233 13.35 -3.78 -12.54
CA ASP A 233 13.80 -3.95 -11.14
C ASP A 233 12.70 -3.68 -10.09
N GLY A 234 11.53 -3.19 -10.50
CA GLY A 234 10.41 -2.89 -9.63
C GLY A 234 10.60 -1.64 -8.77
N MET A 235 11.67 -0.87 -8.93
CA MET A 235 11.98 0.29 -8.11
C MET A 235 11.16 1.51 -8.53
N ARG A 236 10.76 2.33 -7.57
CA ARG A 236 9.98 3.54 -7.83
C ARG A 236 10.80 4.57 -8.61
N VAL A 237 10.24 5.09 -9.70
CA VAL A 237 10.89 6.08 -10.58
C VAL A 237 10.38 7.51 -10.37
N ASN A 238 9.16 7.70 -9.89
CA ASN A 238 8.61 9.03 -9.64
C ASN A 238 8.82 9.50 -8.19
N ARG A 239 9.00 10.82 -7.99
CA ARG A 239 9.10 11.40 -6.65
C ARG A 239 7.72 11.54 -6.02
#